data_AF-A0A4Y8C6U7-F1
#
_entry.id   AF-A0A4Y8C6U7-F1
#
_cell.length_a   1.000
_cell.length_b   1.000
_cell.length_c   1.000
_cell.angle_alpha   90.00
_cell.angle_beta   90.00
_cell.angle_gamma   90.00
#
_symmetry.space_group_name_H-M   'P 1'
#
loop_
_entity.id
_entity.type
_entity.pdbx_description
1 polymer ?
#
loop_
_entity_poly.entity_id
_entity_poly.type
_entity_poly.pdbx_seq_one_letter_code
_entity_poly.pdbx_strand_id
1 'polypeptide(L)' 'MFKVDLNSDLGESFGAYKMGMDEEILKFVSSVNVACGFHAGDPCVMDKTLNLAKQNGVCIGAHPSYPDLLG' A
#
# COMPACT_ATOMS: atom_id res chain seq x y z
N MET A 1 -15.83 -23.39 9.23
CA MET A 1 -15.19 -22.89 8.00
C MET A 1 -13.94 -22.14 8.41
N PHE A 2 -12.77 -22.46 7.87
CA PHE A 2 -11.53 -21.73 8.15
C PHE A 2 -11.48 -20.47 7.30
N LYS A 3 -10.99 -19.36 7.88
CA LYS A 3 -10.82 -18.07 7.21
C LYS A 3 -9.44 -17.52 7.56
N VAL A 4 -8.77 -16.90 6.59
CA VAL A 4 -7.47 -16.25 6.75
C VAL A 4 -7.50 -14.90 6.02
N ASP A 5 -6.72 -13.95 6.51
CA ASP A 5 -6.47 -12.67 5.85
C ASP A 5 -5.20 -12.79 4.98
N LEU A 6 -5.26 -12.25 3.77
CA LEU A 6 -4.09 -12.07 2.92
C LEU A 6 -3.83 -10.57 2.80
N ASN A 7 -2.63 -10.14 3.19
CA ASN A 7 -2.19 -8.76 3.10
C ASN A 7 -1.01 -8.60 2.14
N SER A 8 -0.83 -7.38 1.65
CA SER A 8 0.33 -6.95 0.89
C SER A 8 0.67 -5.50 1.24
N ASP A 9 1.94 -5.14 1.13
CA ASP A 9 2.41 -3.76 1.26
C ASP A 9 2.21 -3.03 -0.06
N LEU A 10 1.60 -1.85 0.00
CA LEU A 10 1.20 -1.04 -1.14
C LEU A 10 1.56 0.44 -0.89
N GLY A 11 1.47 1.25 -1.94
CA GLY A 11 1.78 2.67 -1.84
C GLY A 11 3.27 2.94 -1.64
N GLU A 12 4.13 2.00 -2.03
CA GLU A 12 5.60 2.10 -1.87
C GLU A 12 6.30 2.80 -3.04
N SER A 13 5.53 3.35 -3.99
CA SER A 13 6.08 4.28 -4.98
C SER A 13 6.53 5.59 -4.31
N PHE A 14 7.41 6.36 -4.95
CA PHE A 14 7.87 7.64 -4.42
C PHE A 14 8.25 8.62 -5.54
N GLY A 15 7.57 9.76 -5.62
CA GLY A 15 7.79 10.76 -6.66
C GLY A 15 7.63 10.16 -8.05
N ALA A 16 8.72 10.15 -8.84
CA ALA A 16 8.73 9.58 -10.18
C ALA A 16 8.96 8.05 -10.20
N TYR A 17 9.37 7.45 -9.07
CA TYR A 17 9.69 6.04 -8.98
C TYR A 17 8.41 5.22 -8.75
N LYS A 18 8.13 4.31 -9.68
CA LYS A 18 7.05 3.33 -9.54
C LYS A 18 7.61 2.05 -8.93
N MET A 19 7.01 1.64 -7.81
CA MET A 19 7.29 0.37 -7.14
C MET A 19 6.03 -0.50 -7.14
N GLY A 20 6.19 -1.79 -7.40
CA GLY A 20 5.10 -2.76 -7.32
C GLY A 20 4.02 -2.66 -8.42
N MET A 21 2.94 -3.40 -8.18
CA MET A 21 1.77 -3.52 -9.07
C MET A 21 0.47 -3.42 -8.25
N ASP A 22 0.32 -2.36 -7.47
CA ASP A 22 -0.79 -2.11 -6.52
C ASP A 22 -2.17 -2.44 -7.11
N GLU A 23 -2.46 -1.95 -8.32
CA GLU A 23 -3.75 -2.16 -9.00
C GLU A 23 -4.04 -3.64 -9.32
N GLU A 24 -3.00 -4.45 -9.55
CA GLU A 24 -3.15 -5.87 -9.84
C GLU A 24 -3.29 -6.70 -8.57
N ILE A 25 -2.48 -6.43 -7.55
CA ILE A 25 -2.50 -7.22 -6.31
C ILE A 25 -3.79 -7.02 -5.49
N LEU A 26 -4.42 -5.84 -5.60
CA LEU A 26 -5.69 -5.51 -4.94
C LEU A 26 -6.84 -6.46 -5.31
N LYS A 27 -6.75 -7.18 -6.43
CA LYS A 27 -7.76 -8.16 -6.86
C LYS A 27 -7.72 -9.45 -6.03
N PHE A 28 -6.66 -9.67 -5.25
CA PHE A 28 -6.37 -10.95 -4.59
C PHE A 28 -6.24 -10.87 -3.07
N VAL A 29 -5.96 -9.69 -2.51
CA VAL A 29 -5.76 -9.49 -1.06
C VAL A 29 -7.02 -9.04 -0.35
N SER A 30 -7.12 -9.31 0.95
CA SER A 30 -8.21 -8.82 1.81
C SER A 30 -7.83 -7.57 2.60
N SER A 31 -6.54 -7.34 2.83
CA SER A 31 -6.01 -6.16 3.52
C SER A 31 -4.79 -5.59 2.80
N VAL A 32 -4.51 -4.31 2.99
CA VAL A 32 -3.31 -3.65 2.46
C VAL A 32 -2.65 -2.79 3.52
N ASN A 33 -1.32 -2.77 3.55
CA ASN A 33 -0.54 -1.90 4.43
C ASN A 33 0.03 -0.77 3.58
N VAL A 34 -0.39 0.47 3.81
CA VAL A 34 -0.03 1.62 2.97
C VAL A 34 1.17 2.36 3.57
N ALA A 35 2.24 2.54 2.78
CA ALA A 35 3.44 3.26 3.20
C ALA A 35 3.12 4.69 3.69
N CYS A 36 3.88 5.16 4.67
CA CYS A 36 3.58 6.38 5.41
C CYS A 36 4.56 7.54 5.16
N GLY A 37 5.39 7.47 4.12
CA GLY A 37 6.22 8.58 3.66
C GLY A 37 7.66 8.60 4.15
N PHE A 38 8.09 7.60 4.92
CA PHE A 38 9.42 7.57 5.52
C PHE A 38 10.38 6.65 4.74
N HIS A 39 10.05 5.36 4.58
CA HIS A 39 10.82 4.44 3.70
C HIS A 39 10.32 4.48 2.25
N ALA A 40 9.04 4.80 2.06
CA ALA A 40 8.39 4.87 0.77
C ALA A 40 7.06 5.62 0.90
N GLY A 41 6.42 5.88 -0.24
CA GLY A 41 5.18 6.64 -0.30
C GLY A 41 5.43 8.15 -0.26
N ASP A 42 4.55 8.91 -0.89
CA ASP A 42 4.44 10.34 -0.76
C ASP A 42 2.95 10.70 -0.69
N PRO A 43 2.56 11.95 -0.35
CA PRO A 43 1.16 12.30 -0.19
C PRO A 43 0.28 11.95 -1.41
N CYS A 44 0.81 12.07 -2.63
CA CYS A 44 0.09 11.76 -3.85
C CYS A 44 -0.06 10.24 -4.05
N VAL A 45 1.01 9.48 -3.77
CA VAL A 45 0.97 8.01 -3.82
C VAL A 45 0.00 7.47 -2.77
N MET A 46 0.06 7.98 -1.54
CA MET A 46 -0.84 7.58 -0.45
C MET A 46 -2.30 7.82 -0.82
N ASP A 47 -2.65 9.01 -1.32
CA ASP A 47 -4.02 9.32 -1.73
C ASP A 47 -4.49 8.38 -2.87
N LYS A 48 -3.64 8.15 -3.88
CA LYS A 48 -3.95 7.20 -4.96
C LYS A 48 -4.20 5.80 -4.41
N THR A 49 -3.31 5.27 -3.57
CA THR A 49 -3.41 3.91 -3.02
C THR A 49 -4.62 3.75 -2.12
N LEU A 50 -4.94 4.74 -1.28
CA LEU A 50 -6.15 4.74 -0.44
C LEU A 50 -7.43 4.72 -1.28
N ASN A 51 -7.48 5.51 -2.35
CA ASN A 51 -8.61 5.52 -3.27
C ASN A 51 -8.78 4.17 -3.98
N LEU A 52 -7.69 3.56 -4.45
CA LEU A 52 -7.72 2.23 -5.08
C LEU A 52 -8.15 1.14 -4.09
N ALA A 53 -7.63 1.16 -2.86
CA ALA A 53 -7.99 0.21 -1.81
C ALA A 53 -9.49 0.31 -1.48
N LYS A 54 -10.01 1.54 -1.34
CA LYS A 54 -11.43 1.80 -1.12
C LYS A 54 -12.30 1.29 -2.27
N GLN A 55 -11.87 1.47 -3.52
CA GLN A 55 -12.59 0.98 -4.70
C GLN A 55 -12.64 -0.56 -4.75
N ASN A 56 -11.60 -1.25 -4.28
CA ASN A 56 -11.54 -2.71 -4.23
C ASN A 56 -12.13 -3.31 -2.95
N GLY A 57 -12.55 -2.48 -1.99
CA GLY A 57 -13.19 -2.94 -0.75
C GLY A 57 -12.26 -3.72 0.19
N VAL A 58 -10.95 -3.49 0.11
CA VAL A 58 -9.96 -4.11 1.00
C VAL A 58 -9.80 -3.32 2.30
N CYS A 59 -9.43 -3.99 3.39
CA CYS A 59 -9.07 -3.32 4.64
C CYS A 59 -7.77 -2.52 4.47
N ILE A 60 -7.67 -1.35 5.12
CA ILE A 60 -6.51 -0.47 5.04
C ILE A 60 -5.80 -0.42 6.40
N GLY A 61 -4.51 -0.70 6.40
CA GLY A 61 -3.59 -0.52 7.53
C GLY A 61 -2.48 0.48 7.20
N ALA A 62 -1.87 1.07 8.24
CA ALA A 62 -0.68 1.89 8.09
C ALA A 62 0.58 1.02 8.04
N HIS A 63 1.52 1.35 7.17
CA HIS A 63 2.85 0.74 7.09
C HIS A 63 3.93 1.77 7.46
N PRO A 64 4.09 2.09 8.76
CA PRO A 64 5.12 3.03 9.23
C PRO A 64 6.51 2.39 9.22
N SER A 65 7.53 3.21 9.09
CA SER A 65 8.93 2.78 9.00
C SER A 65 9.88 3.74 9.72
N TYR A 66 11.16 3.40 9.74
CA TYR A 66 12.23 4.35 10.05
C TYR A 66 12.31 5.44 8.97
N PRO A 67 12.78 6.67 9.32
CA PRO A 67 12.99 7.76 8.37
C PRO A 67 14.24 7.54 7.50
N ASP A 68 14.21 6.49 6.70
CA ASP A 68 15.30 6.09 5.82
C ASP A 68 14.75 5.71 4.45
N LEU A 69 14.64 6.71 3.57
CA LEU A 69 14.11 6.55 2.22
C LEU A 69 15.11 5.89 1.25
N LEU A 70 16.41 5.91 1.57
CA LEU A 70 17.46 5.39 0.69
C LEU A 70 17.69 3.88 0.88
N GLY A 71 17.32 3.34 2.04
CA GLY A 71 17.48 1.93 2.41
C GLY A 71 16.53 1.01 1.67
#